data_AF-A0A368TN57-F1
#
_entry.id   AF-A0A368TN57-F1
#
_cell.length_a   1.000
_cell.length_b   1.000
_cell.length_c   1.000
_cell.angle_alpha   90.00
_cell.angle_beta   90.00
_cell.angle_gamma   90.00
#
_symmetry.space_group_name_H-M   'P 1'
#
loop_
_entity.id
_entity.type
_entity.pdbx_description
1 polymer ?
#
loop_
_entity_poly.entity_id
_entity_poly.type
_entity_poly.pdbx_seq_one_letter_code
_entity_poly.pdbx_strand_id
1 'polypeptide(L)'
;MQLTITEAAKLYGKQRKTLYRHISAGRLSCSVRGDGHRVIDLSELIRCYGEPTGEAAASDTEKTRDSPQGDTPLTHFLVAELVAINRHQSEQLEGWRP
;
A
#
# COMPACT_ATOMS: atom_id res chain seq x y z
N MET A 1 1.87 -15.13 12.17
CA MET A 1 1.26 -14.21 13.17
C MET A 1 -0.21 -14.11 12.82
N GLN A 2 -1.12 -14.32 13.78
CA GLN A 2 -2.57 -14.37 13.49
C GLN A 2 -3.24 -13.06 13.92
N LEU A 3 -4.02 -12.49 13.02
CA LEU A 3 -4.78 -11.26 13.23
C LEU A 3 -6.28 -11.55 13.13
N THR A 4 -7.07 -10.95 14.00
CA THR A 4 -8.52 -10.95 13.84
C THR A 4 -8.89 -10.17 12.58
N ILE A 5 -10.09 -10.44 12.03
CA ILE A 5 -10.62 -9.70 10.88
C ILE A 5 -10.65 -8.18 11.14
N THR A 6 -10.86 -7.78 12.39
CA THR A 6 -10.85 -6.38 12.82
C THR A 6 -9.47 -5.76 12.72
N GLU A 7 -8.45 -6.45 13.22
CA GLU A 7 -7.07 -5.96 13.19
C GLU A 7 -6.55 -5.94 11.76
N ALA A 8 -6.82 -6.97 10.97
CA ALA A 8 -6.47 -7.00 9.55
C ALA A 8 -7.13 -5.86 8.77
N ALA A 9 -8.41 -5.57 9.04
CA ALA A 9 -9.13 -4.45 8.44
C ALA A 9 -8.46 -3.09 8.77
N LYS A 10 -8.07 -2.89 10.04
CA LYS A 10 -7.37 -1.68 10.48
C LYS A 10 -5.98 -1.57 9.85
N LEU A 11 -5.22 -2.66 9.86
CA LEU A 11 -3.84 -2.71 9.36
C LEU A 11 -3.75 -2.37 7.87
N TYR A 12 -4.70 -2.84 7.06
CA TYR A 12 -4.72 -2.63 5.62
C TYR A 12 -5.63 -1.48 5.17
N GLY A 13 -6.24 -0.74 6.10
CA GLY A 13 -7.19 0.33 5.78
C GLY A 13 -8.38 -0.14 4.94
N LYS A 14 -8.83 -1.40 5.12
CA LYS A 14 -9.93 -2.00 4.35
C LYS A 14 -11.16 -2.20 5.22
N GLN A 15 -12.34 -2.01 4.63
CA GLN A 15 -13.59 -2.39 5.28
C GLN A 15 -13.61 -3.88 5.63
N ARG A 16 -14.09 -4.22 6.84
CA ARG A 16 -14.34 -5.60 7.28
C ARG A 16 -15.16 -6.42 6.27
N LYS A 17 -16.18 -5.80 5.63
CA LYS A 17 -17.04 -6.46 4.62
C LYS A 17 -16.24 -6.94 3.41
N THR A 18 -15.19 -6.21 3.02
CA THR A 18 -14.29 -6.62 1.93
C THR A 18 -13.48 -7.86 2.31
N LEU A 19 -12.99 -7.93 3.56
CA LEU A 19 -12.29 -9.12 4.06
C LEU A 19 -13.24 -10.33 4.09
N TYR A 20 -14.45 -10.19 4.64
CA TYR A 20 -15.46 -11.26 4.65
C TYR A 20 -15.80 -11.74 3.24
N ARG A 21 -15.98 -10.82 2.28
CA ARG A 21 -16.23 -11.16 0.88
C ARG A 21 -15.08 -11.95 0.26
N HIS A 22 -13.84 -11.58 0.58
CA HIS A 22 -12.67 -12.29 0.07
C HIS A 22 -12.51 -13.68 0.70
N ILE A 23 -12.88 -13.84 1.97
CA ILE A 23 -12.94 -15.15 2.63
C ILE A 23 -14.02 -16.02 1.98
N SER A 24 -15.24 -15.51 1.79
CA SER A 24 -16.32 -16.26 1.15
C SER A 24 -16.04 -16.60 -0.31
N ALA A 25 -15.26 -15.76 -1.00
CA ALA A 25 -14.81 -16.01 -2.37
C ALA A 25 -13.59 -16.95 -2.46
N GLY A 26 -13.07 -17.44 -1.32
CA GLY A 26 -11.89 -18.32 -1.29
C GLY A 26 -10.56 -17.63 -1.61
N ARG A 27 -10.52 -16.30 -1.66
CA ARG A 27 -9.29 -15.54 -1.91
C ARG A 27 -8.38 -15.51 -0.69
N LEU A 28 -8.97 -15.44 0.51
CA LEU A 28 -8.28 -15.43 1.79
C LEU A 28 -8.64 -16.67 2.60
N SER A 29 -7.63 -17.30 3.18
CA SER A 29 -7.85 -18.35 4.18
C SER A 29 -8.06 -17.74 5.58
N CYS A 30 -9.02 -18.25 6.35
CA CYS A 30 -9.22 -17.90 7.75
C CYS A 30 -9.36 -19.16 8.60
N SER A 31 -8.85 -19.12 9.83
CA SER A 31 -9.02 -20.16 10.83
C SER A 31 -9.82 -19.63 12.02
N VAL A 32 -10.34 -20.53 12.85
CA VAL A 32 -11.03 -20.18 14.10
C VAL A 32 -10.05 -20.46 15.24
N ARG A 33 -9.76 -19.43 16.04
CA ARG A 33 -8.96 -19.57 17.26
C ARG A 33 -9.81 -20.25 18.35
N GLY A 34 -9.18 -20.87 19.34
CA GLY A 34 -9.85 -21.55 20.46
C GLY A 34 -10.90 -20.70 21.19
N ASP A 35 -10.81 -19.38 21.11
CA ASP A 35 -11.77 -18.42 21.68
C ASP A 35 -13.00 -18.17 20.78
N GLY A 36 -13.16 -18.91 19.67
CA GLY A 36 -14.27 -18.76 18.72
C GLY A 36 -14.11 -17.60 17.72
N HIS A 37 -13.05 -16.80 17.84
CA HIS A 37 -12.79 -15.70 16.92
C HIS A 37 -12.14 -16.18 15.61
N ARG A 38 -12.62 -15.65 14.48
CA ARG A 38 -11.99 -15.85 13.16
C ARG A 38 -10.72 -15.01 13.05
N VAL A 39 -9.63 -15.68 12.70
CA VAL A 39 -8.31 -15.10 12.54
C VAL A 39 -7.75 -15.43 11.15
N ILE A 40 -6.91 -14.55 10.64
CA ILE A 40 -6.23 -14.65 9.36
C ILE A 40 -4.73 -14.59 9.64
N ASP A 41 -3.93 -15.43 9.00
CA ASP A 41 -2.49 -15.33 9.13
C ASP A 41 -1.95 -14.13 8.34
N LEU A 42 -0.95 -13.45 8.90
CA LEU A 42 -0.28 -12.32 8.25
C LEU A 42 0.29 -12.70 6.88
N SER A 43 0.78 -13.94 6.70
CA SER A 43 1.31 -14.42 5.41
C SER A 43 0.22 -14.45 4.34
N GLU A 44 -1.01 -14.81 4.70
CA GLU A 44 -2.16 -14.79 3.78
C GLU A 44 -2.56 -13.36 3.41
N LEU A 45 -2.48 -12.44 4.37
CA LEU A 45 -2.73 -11.02 4.13
C LEU A 45 -1.66 -10.43 3.20
N ILE A 46 -0.38 -10.73 3.43
CA ILE A 46 0.72 -10.28 2.58
C ILE A 46 0.60 -10.86 1.17
N ARG A 47 0.27 -12.14 1.03
CA ARG A 47 0.05 -12.77 -0.29
C ARG A 47 -1.07 -12.09 -1.08
N CYS A 48 -2.15 -11.69 -0.42
CA CYS A 48 -3.33 -11.12 -1.08
C CYS A 48 -3.29 -9.60 -1.25
N TYR A 49 -2.67 -8.89 -0.32
CA TYR A 49 -2.73 -7.44 -0.21
C TYR A 49 -1.36 -6.76 -0.18
N GLY A 50 -0.27 -7.51 -0.04
CA GLY A 50 1.10 -6.98 0.05
C GLY A 50 1.51 -6.57 1.47
N GLU A 51 2.64 -5.88 1.57
CA GLU A 51 3.14 -5.35 2.84
C GLU A 51 2.19 -4.29 3.39
N PRO A 52 1.87 -4.33 4.70
CA PRO A 52 1.03 -3.32 5.30
C PRO A 52 1.77 -1.98 5.30
N THR A 53 1.29 -1.02 4.52
CA THR A 53 1.77 0.36 4.54
C THR A 53 1.35 0.95 5.87
N GLY A 54 2.25 0.92 6.85
CA GLY A 54 2.00 1.35 8.20
C GLY A 54 1.73 2.85 8.27
N GLU A 55 0.48 3.25 8.08
CA GLU A 55 -0.03 4.51 8.58
C GLU A 55 -1.53 4.33 8.82
N ALA A 56 -1.90 4.45 10.09
CA ALA A 56 -3.28 4.43 10.54
C ALA A 56 -4.01 5.67 10.01
N ALA A 57 -4.39 5.66 8.73
CA ALA A 57 -5.18 6.72 8.12
C ALA A 57 -6.61 6.24 7.88
N ALA A 58 -7.51 7.05 8.41
CA ALA A 58 -8.94 6.84 8.50
C ALA A 58 -9.63 6.62 7.14
N SER A 59 -10.71 5.84 7.22
CA SER A 59 -11.96 5.95 6.45
C SER A 59 -11.90 5.95 4.91
N ASP A 60 -12.20 4.77 4.39
CA ASP A 60 -13.40 4.44 3.62
C ASP A 60 -13.88 5.32 2.42
N THR A 61 -14.19 4.59 1.34
CA THR A 61 -14.98 4.98 0.16
C THR A 61 -14.40 6.03 -0.80
N GLU A 62 -13.96 5.50 -1.94
CA GLU A 62 -14.37 5.83 -3.30
C GLU A 62 -13.26 6.15 -4.30
N LYS A 63 -13.44 5.49 -5.44
CA LYS A 63 -12.89 5.72 -6.75
C LYS A 63 -12.64 7.21 -7.02
N THR A 64 -11.39 7.64 -6.92
CA THR A 64 -10.81 8.70 -7.74
C THR A 64 -9.32 8.39 -7.86
N ARG A 65 -8.94 7.99 -9.08
CA ARG A 65 -7.60 8.28 -9.61
C ARG A 65 -7.40 9.78 -9.40
N ASP A 66 -6.21 10.15 -8.94
CA ASP A 66 -5.80 11.52 -8.61
C ASP A 66 -6.00 11.86 -7.13
N SER A 67 -5.01 11.51 -6.33
CA SER A 67 -4.72 12.18 -5.07
C SER A 67 -3.31 12.76 -5.22
N PRO A 68 -3.10 14.07 -5.01
CA PRO A 68 -1.77 14.65 -4.96
C PRO A 68 -1.12 14.29 -3.61
N GLN A 69 -0.87 13.01 -3.37
CA GLN A 69 0.03 12.58 -2.29
C GLN A 69 1.46 12.72 -2.80
N GLY A 70 1.91 13.96 -2.93
CA GLY A 70 3.22 14.27 -3.49
C GLY A 70 3.79 15.64 -3.15
N ASP A 71 3.01 16.52 -2.51
CA ASP A 71 3.44 17.88 -2.19
C ASP A 71 4.01 17.99 -0.77
N THR A 72 4.92 17.09 -0.40
CA THR A 72 5.80 17.41 0.72
C THR A 72 6.87 18.40 0.22
N PRO A 73 7.24 19.45 0.96
CA PRO A 73 8.29 20.37 0.51
C PRO A 73 9.62 19.65 0.24
N LEU A 74 9.83 18.50 0.89
CA LEU A 74 10.97 17.61 0.68
C LEU A 74 10.93 16.89 -0.68
N THR A 75 9.77 16.39 -1.11
CA THR A 75 9.62 15.74 -2.42
C THR A 75 9.82 16.76 -3.55
N HIS A 76 9.30 17.98 -3.41
CA HIS A 76 9.53 19.04 -4.40
C HIS A 76 11.02 19.41 -4.52
N PHE A 77 11.76 19.47 -3.40
CA PHE A 77 13.20 19.73 -3.40
C PHE A 77 13.97 18.60 -4.11
N LEU A 78 13.67 17.35 -3.77
CA LEU A 78 14.33 16.19 -4.37
C LEU A 78 14.03 16.05 -5.87
N VAL A 79 12.80 16.34 -6.28
CA VAL A 79 12.41 16.35 -7.71
C VAL A 79 13.16 17.44 -8.47
N ALA A 80 13.31 18.64 -7.89
CA ALA A 80 14.07 19.72 -8.51
C ALA A 80 15.55 19.35 -8.70
N GLU A 81 16.15 18.68 -7.71
CA GLU A 81 17.53 18.17 -7.80
C GLU A 81 17.67 17.11 -8.90
N LEU A 82 16.77 16.13 -8.95
CA LEU A 82 16.77 15.09 -10.00
C LEU A 82 16.65 15.68 -11.41
N VAL A 83 15.85 16.74 -11.59
CA VAL A 83 15.71 17.42 -12.88
C VAL A 83 16.99 18.15 -13.27
N ALA A 84 17.66 18.81 -12.31
CA ALA A 84 18.93 19.47 -12.56
C ALA A 84 20.03 18.47 -12.96
N ILE A 85 20.08 17.31 -12.28
CA ILE A 85 21.03 16.23 -12.58
C ILE A 85 20.79 15.66 -13.99
N ASN A 86 19.53 15.38 -14.35
CA ASN A 86 19.19 14.87 -15.68
C ASN A 86 19.57 15.85 -16.81
N ARG A 87 19.37 17.16 -16.59
CA ARG A 87 19.78 18.18 -17.55
C ARG A 87 21.28 18.14 -17.81
N HIS A 88 22.08 18.11 -16.74
CA HIS A 88 23.53 18.04 -16.87
C HIS A 88 24.00 16.78 -17.61
N GLN A 89 23.37 15.64 -17.35
CA GLN A 89 23.67 14.39 -18.06
C GLN A 89 23.29 14.46 -19.55
N SER A 90 22.16 15.11 -19.89
CA SER A 90 21.77 15.28 -21.30
C SER A 90 22.75 16.18 -22.07
N GLU A 91 23.27 17.23 -21.45
CA GLU A 91 24.28 18.11 -22.06
C GLU A 91 25.62 17.38 -22.27
N GLN A 92 26.00 16.51 -21.33
CA GLN A 92 27.19 15.65 -21.45
C GLN A 92 27.05 14.62 -22.59
N LEU A 93 25.85 14.05 -22.77
CA LEU A 93 25.58 13.07 -23.83
C LEU A 93 25.50 13.71 -25.23
N GLU A 94 25.00 14.94 -25.34
CA GLU A 94 24.99 15.68 -26.62
C GLU A 94 26.41 16.11 -27.06
N GLY A 95 27.32 16.33 -26.11
CA GLY A 95 28.75 16.53 -26.38
C GLY A 95 29.50 15.25 -26.81
N TRP A 96 28.89 14.08 -26.60
CA TRP A 96 29.42 12.76 -26.97
C TRP A 96 28.59 12.12 -28.11
N ARG A 97 27.97 12.93 -28.99
CA ARG A 97 27.55 12.43 -30.30
C ARG A 97 28.78 12.42 -31.24
N PRO A 98 29.17 11.25 -31.79
CA PRO A 98 30.28 11.14 -32.74
C PRO A 98 29.97 11.80 -34.10
#